data_AF-A0A7S4UFN7-F1
#
_entry.id   AF-A0A7S4UFN7-F1
#
_cell.length_a   1.000
_cell.length_b   1.000
_cell.length_c   1.000
_cell.angle_alpha   90.00
_cell.angle_beta   90.00
_cell.angle_gamma   90.00
#
_symmetry.space_group_name_H-M   'P 1'
#
loop_
_entity.id
_entity.type
_entity.pdbx_description
1 polymer ?
#
loop_
_entity_poly.entity_id
_entity_poly.type
_entity_poly.pdbx_seq_one_letter_code
_entity_poly.pdbx_strand_id
1 'polypeptide(L)'
;NRERGRQYGSPRDDEVTAVAVGSDGSIYIAGNTLGNVDLDWNPDDAPNAKPGVDTWDGYVMKLDPELNWQWSVMVGTKRDDYIYGMAFLPGADPEVDGDVLVSGSTFTFWPEADAEAAPNAPTPANDGLPGLL
;
A
#
# COMPACT_ATOMS: atom_id res chain seq x y z
N ASN A 1 -4.60 -4.09 -31.10
CA ASN A 1 -3.68 -3.08 -30.54
C ASN A 1 -3.19 -3.53 -29.18
N ARG A 2 -1.99 -4.11 -29.11
CA ARG A 2 -1.35 -4.54 -27.86
C ARG A 2 0.15 -4.22 -27.94
N GLU A 3 0.52 -3.00 -27.59
CA GLU A 3 1.94 -2.59 -27.53
C GLU A 3 2.21 -1.60 -26.40
N ARG A 4 1.61 -1.81 -25.22
CA ARG A 4 2.03 -1.08 -24.01
C ARG A 4 2.09 -2.04 -22.84
N GLY A 5 3.26 -2.10 -22.23
CA GLY A 5 3.54 -2.81 -20.98
C GLY A 5 4.67 -2.07 -20.28
N ARG A 6 4.53 -1.88 -18.98
CA ARG A 6 5.61 -1.38 -18.11
C ARG A 6 5.81 -2.40 -17.00
N GLN A 7 7.04 -2.52 -16.55
CA GLN A 7 7.40 -3.36 -15.42
C GLN A 7 7.83 -2.46 -14.28
N TYR A 8 7.18 -2.67 -13.13
CA TYR A 8 7.53 -2.06 -11.86
C TYR A 8 7.66 -3.18 -10.84
N GLY A 9 8.60 -3.03 -9.91
CA GLY A 9 8.94 -4.06 -8.95
C GLY A 9 10.29 -3.76 -8.30
N SER A 10 10.73 -4.70 -7.49
CA SER A 10 11.99 -4.68 -6.78
C SER A 10 13.03 -5.58 -7.47
N PRO A 11 14.31 -5.53 -7.04
CA PRO A 11 15.32 -6.51 -7.45
C PRO A 11 15.15 -7.91 -6.85
N ARG A 12 14.08 -8.16 -6.09
CA ARG A 12 13.78 -9.42 -5.40
C ARG A 12 12.43 -9.96 -5.88
N ASP A 13 11.91 -10.98 -5.20
CA ASP A 13 10.63 -11.57 -5.58
C ASP A 13 9.48 -10.61 -5.22
N ASP A 14 8.62 -10.34 -6.20
CA ASP A 14 7.39 -9.57 -6.06
C ASP A 14 6.22 -10.38 -6.59
N GLU A 15 5.12 -10.36 -5.85
CA GLU A 15 3.89 -11.08 -6.17
C GLU A 15 2.71 -10.13 -6.17
N VAL A 16 2.01 -10.02 -7.29
CA VAL A 16 0.74 -9.29 -7.36
C VAL A 16 -0.39 -10.20 -6.89
N THR A 17 -1.15 -9.75 -5.90
CA THR A 17 -2.29 -10.50 -5.37
C THR A 17 -3.64 -9.89 -5.75
N ALA A 18 -3.68 -8.58 -6.01
CA ALA A 18 -4.91 -7.91 -6.42
C ALA A 18 -4.67 -6.75 -7.38
N VAL A 19 -5.68 -6.47 -8.21
CA VAL A 19 -5.73 -5.30 -9.08
C VAL A 19 -7.14 -4.71 -9.02
N ALA A 20 -7.24 -3.38 -8.99
CA ALA A 20 -8.49 -2.64 -9.10
C ALA A 20 -8.29 -1.48 -10.08
N VAL A 21 -9.36 -1.11 -10.79
CA VAL A 21 -9.34 0.02 -11.72
C VAL A 21 -10.38 1.02 -11.24
N GLY A 22 -9.94 2.26 -11.02
CA GLY A 22 -10.78 3.36 -10.61
C GLY A 22 -11.67 3.87 -11.74
N SER A 23 -12.71 4.64 -11.38
CA SER A 23 -13.62 5.30 -12.32
C SER A 23 -12.91 6.32 -13.22
N ASP A 24 -11.79 6.88 -12.77
CA ASP A 24 -10.91 7.76 -13.57
C ASP A 24 -9.94 7.01 -14.50
N GLY A 25 -9.95 5.67 -14.46
CA GLY A 25 -9.06 4.81 -15.22
C GLY A 25 -7.70 4.55 -14.56
N SER A 26 -7.44 5.12 -13.39
CA SER A 26 -6.26 4.80 -12.58
C SER A 26 -6.25 3.32 -12.22
N ILE A 27 -5.07 2.73 -12.18
CA ILE A 27 -4.89 1.31 -11.89
C ILE A 27 -4.20 1.19 -10.53
N TYR A 28 -4.82 0.44 -9.64
CA TYR A 28 -4.28 0.14 -8.33
C TYR A 28 -3.84 -1.32 -8.33
N ILE A 29 -2.63 -1.56 -7.87
CA ILE A 29 -2.04 -2.89 -7.74
C ILE A 29 -1.71 -3.08 -6.26
N ALA A 30 -2.08 -4.23 -5.72
CA ALA A 30 -1.62 -4.66 -4.42
C ALA A 30 -0.94 -6.01 -4.52
N GLY A 31 0.04 -6.22 -3.66
CA GLY A 31 0.88 -7.41 -3.72
C GLY A 31 1.78 -7.52 -2.51
N ASN A 32 2.70 -8.47 -2.58
CA ASN A 32 3.72 -8.74 -1.59
C ASN A 32 5.10 -8.64 -2.25
N THR A 33 6.11 -8.21 -1.52
CA THR A 33 7.49 -8.13 -2.02
C THR A 33 8.48 -8.54 -0.94
N LEU A 34 9.58 -9.19 -1.32
CA LEU A 34 10.75 -9.39 -0.46
C LEU A 34 11.72 -8.19 -0.49
N GLY A 35 11.46 -7.22 -1.37
CA GLY A 35 12.29 -6.06 -1.67
C GLY A 35 11.64 -4.74 -1.27
N ASN A 36 11.87 -3.70 -2.07
CA ASN A 36 11.22 -2.40 -1.91
C ASN A 36 10.60 -2.01 -3.25
N VAL A 37 9.29 -1.78 -3.25
CA VAL A 37 8.49 -1.36 -4.42
C VAL A 37 8.10 0.12 -4.30
N ASP A 38 8.49 0.79 -3.22
CA ASP A 38 8.43 2.24 -3.08
C ASP A 38 9.50 2.91 -3.95
N LEU A 39 9.10 3.41 -5.13
CA LEU A 39 10.02 3.91 -6.17
C LEU A 39 10.51 5.34 -5.93
N ASP A 40 9.86 6.11 -5.06
CA ASP A 40 10.32 7.43 -4.58
C ASP A 40 10.85 7.40 -3.15
N TRP A 41 11.02 6.20 -2.58
CA TRP A 41 11.59 6.02 -1.25
C TRP A 41 12.92 6.75 -1.07
N ASN A 42 12.98 7.53 0.00
CA ASN A 42 14.17 8.20 0.45
C ASN A 42 14.52 7.74 1.88
N PRO A 43 15.74 7.22 2.14
CA PRO A 43 16.16 6.80 3.46
C PRO A 43 16.08 7.89 4.54
N ASP A 44 16.15 9.16 4.15
CA ASP A 44 16.09 10.30 5.08
C ASP A 44 14.65 10.68 5.49
N ASP A 45 13.65 10.27 4.71
CA ASP A 45 12.25 10.69 4.93
C ASP A 45 11.49 9.75 5.90
N ALA A 46 11.99 8.54 6.14
CA ALA A 46 11.42 7.64 7.15
C ALA A 46 12.43 6.57 7.64
N PRO A 47 13.09 6.74 8.81
CA PRO A 47 14.02 5.75 9.34
C PRO A 47 13.36 4.41 9.74
N ASN A 48 12.02 4.37 9.79
CA ASN A 48 11.22 3.20 10.17
C ASN A 48 10.53 2.52 8.97
N ALA A 49 10.53 3.11 7.78
CA ALA A 49 9.75 2.62 6.63
C ALA A 49 10.50 1.58 5.79
N LYS A 50 11.29 0.71 6.44
CA LYS A 50 11.69 -0.52 5.78
C LYS A 50 10.98 -1.69 6.47
N PRO A 51 9.79 -2.07 6.02
CA PRO A 51 9.36 -3.43 6.29
C PRO A 51 10.40 -4.38 5.64
N GLY A 52 10.60 -5.50 6.32
CA GLY A 52 11.92 -6.06 6.63
C GLY A 52 12.83 -6.38 5.43
N VAL A 53 14.12 -6.13 5.59
CA VAL A 53 15.11 -6.84 4.76
C VAL A 53 14.93 -8.33 5.04
N ASP A 54 14.51 -9.08 4.02
CA ASP A 54 14.27 -10.55 4.09
C ASP A 54 12.94 -11.00 4.69
N THR A 55 11.94 -10.12 4.80
CA THR A 55 10.56 -10.52 5.09
C THR A 55 9.66 -10.18 3.91
N TRP A 56 8.55 -10.91 3.78
CA TRP A 56 7.50 -10.54 2.84
C TRP A 56 6.74 -9.35 3.40
N ASP A 57 6.58 -8.30 2.61
CA ASP A 57 5.77 -7.14 3.00
C ASP A 57 4.73 -6.84 1.93
N GLY A 58 3.57 -6.37 2.37
CA GLY A 58 2.55 -5.86 1.47
C GLY A 58 3.00 -4.58 0.78
N TYR A 59 2.48 -4.31 -0.41
CA TYR A 59 2.59 -3.01 -1.05
C TYR A 59 1.29 -2.66 -1.78
N VAL A 60 1.07 -1.35 -1.95
CA VAL A 60 0.04 -0.80 -2.83
C VAL A 60 0.70 0.19 -3.78
N MET A 61 0.36 0.12 -5.06
CA MET A 61 0.89 0.98 -6.11
C MET A 61 -0.25 1.54 -6.94
N LYS A 62 -0.15 2.82 -7.29
CA LYS A 62 -1.03 3.48 -8.25
C LYS A 62 -0.30 3.78 -9.56
N LEU A 63 -0.93 3.45 -10.67
CA LEU A 63 -0.55 3.83 -12.02
C LEU A 63 -1.64 4.71 -12.65
N ASP A 64 -1.24 5.59 -13.57
CA ASP A 64 -2.18 6.27 -14.47
C ASP A 64 -2.67 5.33 -15.60
N PRO A 65 -3.68 5.73 -16.40
CA PRO A 65 -4.20 4.92 -17.51
C PRO A 65 -3.15 4.58 -18.58
N GLU A 66 -2.08 5.39 -18.68
CA GLU A 66 -0.93 5.17 -19.56
C GLU A 66 0.13 4.24 -18.96
N LEU A 67 -0.17 3.64 -17.81
CA LEU A 67 0.68 2.76 -17.00
C LEU A 67 1.86 3.47 -16.34
N ASN A 68 1.93 4.79 -16.31
CA ASN A 68 2.98 5.49 -15.58
C ASN A 68 2.72 5.42 -14.08
N TRP A 69 3.74 5.00 -13.34
CA TRP A 69 3.74 5.03 -11.88
C TRP A 69 3.44 6.44 -11.34
N GLN A 70 2.58 6.50 -10.32
CA GLN A 70 2.19 7.72 -9.62
C GLN A 70 2.72 7.75 -8.19
N TRP A 71 2.49 6.67 -7.43
CA TRP A 71 3.00 6.47 -6.09
C TRP A 71 2.96 4.99 -5.72
N SER A 72 3.69 4.63 -4.67
CA SER A 72 3.70 3.32 -4.05
C SER A 72 3.86 3.48 -2.54
N VAL A 73 3.28 2.57 -1.77
CA VAL A 73 3.46 2.53 -0.33
C VAL A 73 3.73 1.09 0.07
N MET A 74 4.68 0.90 0.97
CA MET A 74 4.93 -0.38 1.63
C MET A 74 4.03 -0.49 2.86
N VAL A 75 3.40 -1.65 3.03
CA VAL A 75 2.47 -1.96 4.12
C VAL A 75 2.96 -3.24 4.78
N GLY A 76 3.52 -3.12 5.98
CA GLY A 76 4.01 -4.28 6.70
C GLY A 76 4.69 -3.91 8.00
N THR A 77 5.31 -4.92 8.59
CA THR A 77 5.92 -4.91 9.90
C THR A 77 7.34 -5.46 9.79
N LYS A 78 7.93 -5.91 10.91
CA LYS A 78 9.24 -6.58 10.91
C LYS A 78 9.16 -8.09 10.65
N ARG A 79 7.98 -8.61 10.35
CA ARG A 79 7.71 -10.02 10.06
C ARG A 79 6.97 -10.10 8.74
N ASP A 80 6.72 -11.32 8.27
CA ASP A 80 5.97 -11.49 7.05
C ASP A 80 4.54 -10.93 7.18
N ASP A 81 4.17 -10.13 6.19
CA ASP A 81 2.89 -9.50 5.98
C ASP A 81 2.43 -9.81 4.55
N TYR A 82 1.19 -10.25 4.44
CA TYR A 82 0.62 -10.68 3.17
C TYR A 82 -0.70 -9.96 2.91
N ILE A 83 -0.81 -9.31 1.75
CA ILE A 83 -2.07 -8.81 1.20
C ILE A 83 -2.71 -9.91 0.36
N TYR A 84 -3.97 -10.20 0.62
CA TYR A 84 -4.77 -11.21 -0.09
C TYR A 84 -5.85 -10.61 -0.99
N GLY A 85 -6.20 -9.34 -0.78
CA GLY A 85 -7.27 -8.72 -1.54
C GLY A 85 -7.29 -7.21 -1.40
N MET A 86 -7.89 -6.58 -2.42
CA MET A 86 -8.09 -5.15 -2.50
C MET A 86 -9.46 -4.86 -3.12
N ALA A 87 -10.15 -3.84 -2.61
CA ALA A 87 -11.39 -3.35 -3.16
C ALA A 87 -11.52 -1.85 -2.96
N PHE A 88 -12.21 -1.16 -3.86
CA PHE A 88 -12.70 0.19 -3.57
C PHE A 88 -13.89 0.09 -2.62
N LEU A 89 -13.87 0.90 -1.58
CA LEU A 89 -15.05 1.17 -0.78
C LEU A 89 -16.01 2.04 -1.60
N PRO A 90 -17.33 1.85 -1.45
CA PRO A 90 -18.29 2.73 -2.07
C PRO A 90 -18.09 4.15 -1.53
N GLY A 91 -17.84 5.10 -2.43
CA GLY A 91 -17.83 6.52 -2.11
C GLY A 91 -19.24 7.03 -1.79
N ALA A 92 -19.33 8.24 -1.23
CA ALA A 92 -20.61 8.94 -1.07
C ALA A 92 -21.28 9.23 -2.44
N ASP A 93 -20.46 9.34 -3.48
CA ASP A 93 -20.86 9.41 -4.89
C ASP A 93 -20.48 8.07 -5.57
N PRO A 94 -21.44 7.34 -6.17
CA PRO A 94 -21.15 6.09 -6.88
C PRO A 94 -20.34 6.28 -8.18
N GLU A 95 -20.17 7.51 -8.66
CA GLU A 95 -19.35 7.82 -9.85
C GLU A 95 -17.88 8.12 -9.49
N VAL A 96 -17.57 8.30 -8.21
CA VAL A 96 -16.22 8.60 -7.70
C VAL A 96 -15.71 7.43 -6.88
N ASP A 97 -14.49 7.00 -7.14
CA ASP A 97 -13.83 5.98 -6.32
C ASP A 97 -13.76 6.43 -4.86
N GLY A 98 -14.19 5.56 -3.94
CA GLY A 98 -13.93 5.75 -2.52
C GLY A 98 -12.50 5.32 -2.15
N ASP A 99 -12.25 5.20 -0.86
CA ASP A 99 -10.95 4.72 -0.37
C ASP A 99 -10.68 3.28 -0.82
N VAL A 100 -9.40 2.94 -0.92
CA VAL A 100 -8.96 1.57 -1.18
C VAL A 100 -8.89 0.81 0.15
N LEU A 101 -9.64 -0.28 0.26
CA LEU A 101 -9.50 -1.26 1.32
C LEU A 101 -8.54 -2.37 0.87
N VAL A 102 -7.53 -2.65 1.68
CA VAL A 102 -6.69 -3.85 1.57
C VAL A 102 -6.95 -4.79 2.74
N SER A 103 -6.84 -6.08 2.48
CA SER A 103 -7.02 -7.12 3.49
C SER A 103 -5.88 -8.13 3.41
N GLY A 104 -5.54 -8.71 4.56
CA GLY A 104 -4.32 -9.49 4.67
C GLY A 104 -4.13 -10.13 6.03
N SER A 105 -2.93 -10.65 6.24
CA SER A 105 -2.47 -11.15 7.53
C SER A 105 -1.08 -10.61 7.85
N THR A 106 -0.82 -10.47 9.14
CA THR A 106 0.49 -10.12 9.69
C THR A 106 0.94 -11.20 10.67
N PHE A 107 2.24 -11.48 10.73
CA PHE A 107 2.83 -12.45 11.65
C PHE A 107 3.24 -11.80 13.00
N THR A 108 2.83 -10.56 13.22
CA THR A 108 2.93 -9.79 14.47
C THR A 108 1.67 -8.92 14.64
N PHE A 109 1.67 -7.98 15.58
CA PHE A 109 0.67 -6.93 15.66
C PHE A 109 1.18 -5.66 14.97
N TRP A 110 0.27 -4.92 14.35
CA TRP A 110 0.55 -3.58 13.85
C TRP A 110 0.62 -2.62 15.05
N PRO A 111 1.77 -1.97 15.33
CA PRO A 111 1.83 -0.98 16.41
C PRO A 111 0.96 0.22 16.02
N GLU A 112 0.08 0.66 16.91
CA GLU A 112 -0.81 1.81 16.67
C GLU A 112 -0.05 3.08 16.23
N ALA A 113 1.19 3.24 16.71
CA ALA A 113 2.09 4.34 16.32
C ALA A 113 2.53 4.31 14.84
N ASP A 114 2.47 3.15 14.17
CA ASP A 114 2.88 2.99 12.77
C ASP A 114 1.66 2.98 11.81
N ALA A 115 0.42 2.91 12.32
CA ALA A 115 -0.80 2.94 11.51
C ALA A 115 -1.08 4.30 10.88
N GLU A 116 -0.48 5.37 11.43
CA GLU A 116 -0.70 6.75 11.00
C GLU A 116 0.32 7.26 9.97
N ALA A 117 1.28 6.44 9.56
CA ALA A 117 2.37 6.84 8.65
C ALA A 117 2.02 6.76 7.15
N ALA A 118 0.76 6.50 6.79
CA ALA A 118 0.35 6.57 5.39
C ALA A 118 0.51 8.02 4.87
N PRO A 119 1.00 8.24 3.63
CA PRO A 119 1.38 9.57 3.13
C PRO A 119 0.23 10.59 2.94
N ASN A 120 -0.96 10.33 3.50
CA ASN A 120 -2.10 11.26 3.60
C ASN A 120 -3.03 10.95 4.80
N ALA A 121 -2.55 10.27 5.85
CA ALA A 121 -3.40 10.02 7.02
C ALA A 121 -3.86 11.37 7.61
N PRO A 122 -5.17 11.59 7.84
CA PRO A 122 -5.61 12.75 8.60
C PRO A 122 -4.93 12.66 9.96
N THR A 123 -4.26 13.74 10.38
CA THR A 123 -3.75 13.85 11.75
C THR A 123 -4.86 13.42 12.69
N PRO A 124 -4.65 12.44 13.59
CA PRO A 124 -5.69 12.00 14.49
C PRO A 124 -6.26 13.21 15.20
N ALA A 125 -7.58 13.37 15.09
CA ALA A 125 -8.27 14.22 16.03
C ALA A 125 -7.95 13.64 17.41
N ASN A 126 -7.28 14.42 18.24
CA ASN A 126 -7.01 14.11 19.64
C ASN A 126 -8.37 13.88 20.33
N ASP A 127 -8.89 12.67 20.27
CA ASP A 127 -10.22 12.29 20.76
C ASP A 127 -10.18 11.82 22.21
N GLY A 128 -9.02 11.95 22.87
CA GLY A 128 -8.94 12.13 24.31
C GLY A 128 -9.51 10.98 25.14
N LEU A 129 -9.53 9.76 24.62
CA LEU A 129 -9.96 8.61 25.40
C LEU A 129 -8.78 8.07 26.23
N PRO A 130 -8.89 8.08 27.57
CA PRO A 130 -7.84 7.59 28.45
C PRO A 130 -7.75 6.06 28.35
N GLY A 131 -6.52 5.56 28.33
CA GLY A 131 -6.22 4.14 28.18
C GLY A 131 -6.88 3.23 29.21
N LEU A 132 -7.04 1.96 28.83
CA LEU A 132 -7.38 0.87 29.72
C LEU A 132 -6.54 -0.36 29.35
N LEU A 133 -5.57 -0.61 30.27
CA LEU A 133 -4.94 -1.87 30.68
C LEU A 133 -4.61 -2.94 29.62
#